data_AF-A0A1G0X5I2-F1
#
_entry.id   AF-A0A1G0X5I2-F1
#
_cell.length_a   1.000
_cell.length_b   1.000
_cell.length_c   1.000
_cell.angle_alpha   90.00
_cell.angle_beta   90.00
_cell.angle_gamma   90.00
#
_symmetry.space_group_name_H-M   'P 1'
#
loop_
_entity.id
_entity.type
_entity.pdbx_description
1 polymer ?
#
loop_
_entity_poly.entity_id
_entity_poly.type
_entity_poly.pdbx_seq_one_letter_code
_entity_poly.pdbx_strand_id
1 'polypeptide(L)'
;MNTINTKLFSSLILVFVLTIVPLPDGVNALRPAWVLVFILYIQCCLPEYFRITWVFLLGLCLDVLCGSAMGFHSLALLATAWIASGRGRGFEYYSIAQQMSVIVLFCLVYQFFIYLLDAYFGIAGDIKYVFGSSFLSVLVWPWLRFFISPHKVAVLKNR
;
A
#
# COMPACT_ATOMS: atom_id res chain seq x y z
N MET A 1 -21.56 -15.67 0.97
CA MET A 1 -20.63 -14.54 0.66
C MET A 1 -19.22 -15.11 0.60
N ASN A 2 -18.45 -14.83 -0.45
CA ASN A 2 -17.10 -15.37 -0.62
C ASN A 2 -16.21 -14.97 0.57
N THR A 3 -15.67 -15.95 1.30
CA THR A 3 -14.80 -15.75 2.47
C THR A 3 -13.61 -14.83 2.19
N ILE A 4 -13.16 -14.77 0.93
CA ILE A 4 -12.08 -13.89 0.45
C ILE A 4 -12.51 -12.41 0.48
N ASN A 5 -13.71 -12.09 -0.01
CA ASN A 5 -14.20 -10.70 -0.05
C ASN A 5 -14.33 -10.11 1.36
N THR A 6 -14.81 -10.92 2.31
CA THR A 6 -14.92 -10.50 3.71
C THR A 6 -13.55 -10.20 4.32
N LYS A 7 -12.53 -11.02 4.03
CA LYS A 7 -11.15 -10.78 4.49
C LYS A 7 -10.56 -9.51 3.88
N LEU A 8 -10.71 -9.32 2.57
CA LEU A 8 -10.23 -8.11 1.88
C LEU A 8 -10.88 -6.84 2.45
N PHE A 9 -12.19 -6.87 2.69
CA PHE A 9 -12.90 -5.74 3.27
C PHE A 9 -12.45 -5.45 4.71
N SER A 10 -12.28 -6.47 5.54
CA SER A 10 -11.75 -6.31 6.90
C SER A 10 -10.32 -5.77 6.92
N SER A 11 -9.45 -6.24 6.01
CA SER A 11 -8.08 -5.73 5.89
C SER A 11 -8.05 -4.29 5.40
N LEU A 12 -8.94 -3.92 4.47
CA LEU A 12 -9.06 -2.54 3.99
C LEU A 12 -9.47 -1.59 5.11
N ILE A 13 -10.47 -1.95 5.91
CA ILE A 13 -10.86 -1.16 7.09
C ILE A 13 -9.68 -1.01 8.06
N LEU A 14 -9.00 -2.11 8.37
CA LEU A 14 -7.86 -2.11 9.30
C LEU A 14 -6.75 -1.18 8.81
N VAL A 15 -6.44 -1.22 7.51
CA VAL A 15 -5.44 -0.37 6.88
C VAL A 15 -5.81 1.11 6.99
N PHE A 16 -7.06 1.48 6.75
CA PHE A 16 -7.52 2.87 6.94
C PHE A 16 -7.47 3.31 8.40
N VAL A 17 -7.88 2.46 9.33
CA VAL A 17 -7.80 2.75 10.75
C VAL A 17 -6.35 3.04 11.14
N LEU A 18 -5.39 2.21 10.70
CA LEU A 18 -3.96 2.42 10.95
C LEU A 18 -3.43 3.72 10.34
N THR A 19 -3.99 4.18 9.22
CA THR A 19 -3.62 5.48 8.62
C THR A 19 -4.11 6.68 9.44
N ILE A 20 -5.26 6.55 10.11
CA ILE A 20 -5.89 7.65 10.86
C ILE A 20 -5.31 7.78 12.27
N VAL A 21 -4.77 6.70 12.84
CA VAL A 21 -4.22 6.71 14.20
C VAL A 21 -3.17 7.83 14.34
N PRO A 22 -3.38 8.79 15.26
CA PRO A 22 -2.41 9.85 15.48
C PRO A 22 -1.16 9.25 16.10
N LEU A 23 -0.05 9.34 15.39
CA LEU A 23 1.26 9.00 15.92
C LEU A 23 1.81 10.20 16.70
N PRO A 24 2.59 9.97 17.77
CA PRO A 24 3.26 11.04 18.50
C PRO A 24 4.15 11.87 17.56
N ASP A 25 4.33 13.15 17.87
CA ASP A 25 4.90 14.16 16.96
C ASP A 25 6.25 13.78 16.33
N GLY A 26 7.09 13.00 17.03
CA GLY A 26 8.37 12.51 16.51
C GLY A 26 8.27 11.33 15.52
N VAL A 27 7.18 10.57 15.52
CA VAL A 27 6.95 9.40 14.64
C VAL A 27 5.90 9.71 13.57
N ASN A 28 5.25 10.87 13.68
CA ASN A 28 4.19 11.28 12.77
C ASN A 28 4.69 11.41 11.32
N ALA A 29 5.93 11.86 11.13
CA ALA A 29 6.57 11.92 9.81
C ALA A 29 7.02 10.54 9.27
N LEU A 30 7.09 9.51 10.13
CA LEU A 30 7.41 8.12 9.78
C LEU A 30 6.17 7.28 9.48
N ARG A 31 5.01 7.90 9.26
CA ARG A 31 3.74 7.22 8.94
C ARG A 31 3.89 6.26 7.76
N PRO A 32 3.70 4.95 7.95
CA PRO A 32 3.80 3.99 6.86
C PRO A 32 2.67 4.17 5.83
N ALA A 33 2.97 3.88 4.57
CA ALA A 33 2.02 3.91 3.46
C ALA A 33 1.14 2.64 3.44
N TRP A 34 0.35 2.43 4.50
CA TRP A 34 -0.44 1.21 4.72
C TRP A 34 -1.34 0.86 3.50
N VAL A 35 -2.04 1.86 2.96
CA VAL A 35 -2.96 1.70 1.81
C VAL A 35 -2.21 1.29 0.54
N LEU A 36 -1.04 1.89 0.28
CA LEU A 36 -0.22 1.53 -0.87
C LEU A 36 0.19 0.06 -0.81
N VAL A 37 0.71 -0.39 0.33
CA VAL A 37 1.17 -1.77 0.50
C VAL A 37 0.01 -2.75 0.31
N PHE A 38 -1.18 -2.41 0.81
CA PHE A 38 -2.39 -3.19 0.61
C PHE A 38 -2.81 -3.27 -0.87
N ILE A 39 -2.74 -2.16 -1.60
CA ILE A 39 -3.06 -2.13 -3.04
C ILE A 39 -2.04 -2.96 -3.83
N LEU A 40 -0.75 -2.80 -3.56
CA LEU A 40 0.32 -3.59 -4.19
C LEU A 40 0.15 -5.09 -3.88
N TYR A 41 -0.33 -5.42 -2.68
CA TYR A 41 -0.65 -6.80 -2.31
C TYR A 41 -1.77 -7.38 -3.18
N ILE A 42 -2.89 -6.67 -3.31
CA ILE A 42 -4.00 -7.11 -4.17
C ILE A 42 -3.52 -7.23 -5.61
N GLN A 43 -2.77 -6.25 -6.11
CA GLN A 43 -2.30 -6.23 -7.50
C GLN A 43 -1.36 -7.39 -7.83
N CYS A 44 -0.43 -7.73 -6.92
CA CYS A 44 0.60 -8.74 -7.17
C CYS A 44 0.15 -10.17 -6.83
N CYS A 45 -0.70 -10.36 -5.82
CA CYS A 45 -1.12 -11.68 -5.34
C CYS A 45 -2.55 -12.06 -5.76
N LEU A 46 -3.42 -11.07 -5.98
CA LEU A 46 -4.85 -11.29 -6.29
C LEU A 46 -5.31 -10.41 -7.48
N PRO A 47 -4.69 -10.55 -8.67
CA PRO A 47 -5.00 -9.69 -9.82
C PRO A 47 -6.47 -9.76 -10.25
N GLU A 48 -7.17 -10.87 -9.97
CA GLU A 48 -8.61 -11.05 -10.23
C GLU A 48 -9.50 -10.04 -9.48
N TYR A 49 -9.04 -9.55 -8.33
CA TYR A 49 -9.76 -8.61 -7.47
C TYR A 49 -9.29 -7.16 -7.65
N PHE A 50 -8.23 -6.95 -8.43
CA PHE A 50 -7.66 -5.64 -8.66
C PHE A 50 -8.49 -4.84 -9.66
N ARG A 51 -8.87 -3.61 -9.30
CA ARG A 51 -9.49 -2.65 -10.24
C ARG A 51 -8.85 -1.28 -10.06
N ILE A 52 -8.47 -0.67 -11.18
CA ILE A 52 -7.89 0.68 -11.21
C ILE A 52 -8.82 1.73 -10.58
N THR A 53 -10.14 1.59 -10.75
CA THR A 53 -11.15 2.48 -10.17
C THR A 53 -11.12 2.47 -8.64
N TRP A 54 -10.89 1.31 -8.02
CA TRP A 54 -10.76 1.23 -6.56
C TRP A 54 -9.50 1.96 -6.08
N VAL A 55 -8.37 1.82 -6.78
CA VAL A 55 -7.12 2.53 -6.44
C VAL A 55 -7.34 4.05 -6.43
N PHE A 56 -8.03 4.57 -7.45
CA PHE A 56 -8.35 5.99 -7.54
C PHE A 56 -9.27 6.45 -6.39
N LEU A 57 -10.37 5.73 -6.14
CA LEU A 57 -11.30 6.07 -5.04
C LEU A 57 -10.63 6.02 -3.67
N LEU A 58 -9.79 5.02 -3.42
CA LEU A 58 -9.04 4.90 -2.17
C LEU A 58 -8.04 6.04 -2.00
N GLY A 59 -7.40 6.46 -3.08
CA GLY A 59 -6.54 7.65 -3.08
C GLY A 59 -7.28 8.93 -2.76
N LEU A 60 -8.48 9.13 -3.32
CA LEU A 60 -9.33 10.28 -2.97
C LEU A 60 -9.77 10.25 -1.51
N CYS A 61 -10.11 9.06 -0.98
CA CYS A 61 -10.42 8.92 0.44
C CYS A 61 -9.21 9.29 1.30
N LEU A 62 -7.99 8.90 0.91
CA LEU A 62 -6.76 9.30 1.59
C LEU A 62 -6.54 10.81 1.55
N ASP A 63 -6.77 11.46 0.41
CA ASP A 63 -6.63 12.91 0.31
C ASP A 63 -7.52 13.64 1.32
N VAL A 64 -8.79 13.20 1.44
CA VAL A 64 -9.74 13.74 2.43
C VAL A 64 -9.31 13.44 3.87
N LEU A 65 -8.82 12.22 4.14
CA LEU A 65 -8.42 11.79 5.49
C LEU A 65 -7.15 12.48 5.99
N CYS A 66 -6.18 12.68 5.11
CA CYS A 66 -4.90 13.31 5.44
C CYS A 66 -4.98 14.85 5.39
N GLY A 67 -6.08 15.42 4.90
CA GLY A 67 -6.21 16.86 4.68
C GLY A 67 -5.29 17.39 3.58
N SER A 68 -4.84 16.53 2.67
CA SER A 68 -4.01 16.88 1.53
C SER A 68 -4.87 17.34 0.36
N ALA A 69 -4.23 18.00 -0.62
CA ALA A 69 -4.94 18.46 -1.80
C ALA A 69 -5.57 17.28 -2.55
N MET A 70 -6.83 17.46 -2.97
CA MET A 70 -7.60 16.42 -3.65
C MET A 70 -6.84 15.96 -4.91
N GLY A 71 -6.50 14.67 -4.96
CA GLY A 71 -5.83 14.05 -6.08
C GLY A 71 -4.37 13.63 -5.82
N PHE A 72 -3.70 14.07 -4.75
CA PHE A 72 -2.26 13.84 -4.59
C PHE A 72 -1.93 12.38 -4.33
N HIS A 73 -2.57 11.78 -3.32
CA HIS A 73 -2.43 10.37 -3.05
C HIS A 73 -3.04 9.53 -4.17
N SER A 74 -4.14 9.97 -4.79
CA SER A 74 -4.74 9.24 -5.91
C SER A 74 -3.80 9.11 -7.11
N LEU A 75 -3.13 10.19 -7.50
CA LEU A 75 -2.18 10.20 -8.61
C LEU A 75 -0.94 9.38 -8.26
N ALA A 76 -0.39 9.55 -7.06
CA ALA A 76 0.79 8.79 -6.62
C ALA A 76 0.50 7.28 -6.56
N LEU A 77 -0.68 6.88 -6.06
CA LEU A 77 -1.12 5.48 -6.04
C LEU A 77 -1.33 4.93 -7.46
N LEU A 78 -1.95 5.69 -8.36
CA LEU A 78 -2.15 5.26 -9.74
C LEU A 78 -0.82 5.12 -10.50
N ALA A 79 0.09 6.08 -10.34
CA ALA A 79 1.41 6.03 -10.96
C ALA A 79 2.20 4.81 -10.48
N THR A 80 2.23 4.56 -9.18
CA THR A 80 2.94 3.41 -8.60
C THR A 80 2.29 2.08 -8.99
N ALA A 81 0.96 1.99 -8.97
CA ALA A 81 0.24 0.81 -9.44
C ALA A 81 0.48 0.54 -10.93
N TRP A 82 0.54 1.58 -11.76
CA TRP A 82 0.85 1.44 -13.17
C TRP A 82 2.25 0.86 -13.40
N ILE A 83 3.27 1.37 -12.68
CA ILE A 83 4.64 0.82 -12.73
C ILE A 83 4.67 -0.64 -12.23
N ALA A 84 3.87 -0.97 -11.19
CA ALA A 84 3.81 -2.31 -10.64
C ALA A 84 3.09 -3.33 -11.56
N SER A 85 2.26 -2.88 -12.50
CA SER A 85 1.44 -3.74 -13.37
C SER A 85 2.26 -4.73 -14.20
N GLY A 86 3.49 -4.38 -14.56
CA GLY A 86 4.40 -5.25 -15.30
C GLY A 86 4.92 -6.47 -14.50
N ARG A 87 4.76 -6.50 -13.17
CA ARG A 87 5.37 -7.54 -12.31
C ARG A 87 4.38 -8.56 -11.72
N GLY A 88 3.09 -8.43 -12.01
CA GLY A 88 2.01 -9.11 -11.27
C GLY A 88 1.90 -10.63 -11.42
N ARG A 89 2.53 -11.28 -12.42
CA ARG A 89 2.35 -12.73 -12.66
C ARG A 89 3.46 -13.64 -12.11
N GLY A 90 4.63 -13.08 -11.80
CA GLY A 90 5.77 -13.84 -11.24
C GLY A 90 6.04 -13.56 -9.77
N PHE A 91 5.32 -12.59 -9.17
CA PHE A 91 5.71 -12.01 -7.89
C PHE A 91 5.67 -13.02 -6.73
N GLU A 92 4.70 -13.93 -6.73
CA GLU A 92 4.50 -14.92 -5.67
C GLU A 92 5.62 -15.97 -5.58
N TYR A 93 6.34 -16.22 -6.68
CA TYR A 93 7.39 -17.24 -6.75
C TYR A 93 8.75 -16.73 -6.24
N TYR A 94 8.93 -15.42 -6.08
CA TYR A 94 10.15 -14.86 -5.50
C TYR A 94 10.25 -15.11 -4.00
N SER A 95 11.48 -15.12 -3.49
CA SER A 95 11.71 -15.22 -2.04
C SER A 95 11.08 -14.02 -1.32
N ILE A 96 10.69 -14.21 -0.05
CA ILE A 96 10.07 -13.14 0.74
C ILE A 96 10.98 -11.91 0.82
N ALA A 97 12.29 -12.11 0.90
CA ALA A 97 13.27 -11.02 0.92
C ALA A 97 13.30 -10.26 -0.41
N GLN A 98 13.25 -10.95 -1.55
CA GLN A 98 13.20 -10.30 -2.87
C GLN A 98 11.89 -9.52 -3.08
N GLN A 99 10.76 -10.07 -2.61
CA GLN A 99 9.49 -9.36 -2.63
C GLN A 99 9.59 -8.06 -1.82
N MET A 100 10.08 -8.14 -0.58
CA MET A 100 10.27 -6.97 0.28
C MET A 100 11.11 -5.90 -0.41
N SER A 101 12.25 -6.26 -1.01
CA SER A 101 13.11 -5.30 -1.74
C SER A 101 12.38 -4.57 -2.86
N VAL A 102 11.54 -5.27 -3.62
CA VAL A 102 10.74 -4.66 -4.69
C VAL A 102 9.67 -3.73 -4.13
N ILE A 103 9.04 -4.10 -3.01
CA ILE A 103 8.01 -3.27 -2.38
C ILE A 103 8.59 -2.03 -1.74
N VAL A 104 9.81 -2.10 -1.16
CA VAL A 104 10.51 -0.90 -0.65
C VAL A 104 10.66 0.09 -1.79
N LEU A 105 11.06 -0.39 -2.97
CA LEU A 105 11.24 0.45 -4.14
C LEU A 105 9.93 1.11 -4.58
N PHE A 106 8.80 0.38 -4.60
CA PHE A 106 7.51 0.99 -4.91
C PHE A 106 7.04 1.99 -3.84
N CYS A 107 7.31 1.70 -2.56
CA CYS A 107 7.02 2.63 -1.46
C CYS A 107 7.86 3.91 -1.61
N LEU A 108 9.13 3.79 -1.97
CA LEU A 108 10.02 4.93 -2.22
C LEU A 108 9.50 5.78 -3.37
N VAL A 109 9.09 5.18 -4.49
CA VAL A 109 8.51 5.92 -5.63
C VAL A 109 7.26 6.69 -5.18
N TYR A 110 6.36 6.04 -4.46
CA TYR A 110 5.15 6.68 -3.94
C TYR A 110 5.46 7.86 -3.02
N GLN A 111 6.33 7.66 -2.03
CA GLN A 111 6.67 8.71 -1.06
C GLN A 111 7.48 9.84 -1.70
N PHE A 112 8.28 9.52 -2.71
CA PHE A 112 8.98 10.53 -3.51
C PHE A 112 7.99 11.40 -4.30
N PHE A 113 6.92 10.82 -4.88
CA PHE A 113 5.87 11.61 -5.51
C PHE A 113 5.17 12.56 -4.52
N ILE A 114 4.81 12.06 -3.32
CA ILE A 114 4.20 12.90 -2.28
C ILE A 114 5.17 14.01 -1.85
N TYR A 115 6.44 13.67 -1.62
CA TYR A 115 7.48 14.64 -1.27
C TYR A 115 7.66 15.72 -2.33
N LEU A 116 7.68 15.36 -3.62
CA LEU A 116 7.77 16.34 -4.71
C LEU A 116 6.58 17.31 -4.73
N LEU A 117 5.39 16.78 -4.47
CA LEU A 117 4.19 17.61 -4.36
C LEU A 117 4.28 18.54 -3.14
N ASP A 118 4.61 18.02 -1.96
CA ASP A 118 4.79 18.84 -0.75
C ASP A 118 5.89 19.90 -0.91
N ALA A 119 6.96 19.57 -1.64
CA ALA A 119 8.05 20.50 -1.96
C ALA A 119 7.57 21.63 -2.88
N TYR A 120 6.68 21.33 -3.83
CA TYR A 120 6.07 22.33 -4.71
C TYR A 120 5.22 23.34 -3.92
N PHE A 121 4.54 22.91 -2.86
CA PHE A 121 3.76 23.80 -1.97
C PHE A 121 4.61 24.45 -0.86
N GLY A 122 5.89 24.13 -0.76
CA GLY A 122 6.79 24.66 0.26
C GLY A 122 6.59 24.07 1.66
N ILE A 123 5.94 22.90 1.77
CA ILE A 123 5.61 22.22 3.03
C ILE A 123 6.50 20.98 3.23
N ALA A 124 7.43 20.71 2.31
CA ALA A 124 8.28 19.52 2.36
C ALA A 124 9.05 19.37 3.68
N GLY A 125 8.88 18.20 4.31
CA GLY A 125 9.71 17.75 5.42
C GLY A 125 11.11 17.29 4.97
N ASP A 126 11.90 16.73 5.88
CA ASP A 126 13.22 16.17 5.55
C ASP A 126 13.06 14.88 4.69
N ILE A 127 13.88 14.74 3.65
CA ILE A 127 13.91 13.54 2.78
C ILE A 127 14.20 12.25 3.56
N LYS A 128 14.82 12.34 4.75
CA LYS A 128 15.02 11.17 5.64
C LYS A 128 13.71 10.46 5.99
N TYR A 129 12.60 11.21 6.08
CA TYR A 129 11.29 10.65 6.38
C TYR A 129 10.74 9.80 5.22
N VAL A 130 11.06 10.15 3.97
CA VAL A 130 10.73 9.35 2.77
C VAL A 130 11.38 7.96 2.83
N PHE A 131 12.63 7.89 3.29
CA PHE A 131 13.29 6.60 3.45
C PHE A 131 12.70 5.84 4.65
N GLY A 132 12.61 6.50 5.81
CA GLY A 132 12.13 5.86 7.04
C GLY A 132 10.71 5.30 6.93
N SER A 133 9.78 6.07 6.37
CA SER A 133 8.41 5.60 6.16
C SER A 133 8.34 4.47 5.13
N SER A 134 9.15 4.52 4.06
CA SER A 134 9.19 3.44 3.05
C SER A 134 9.67 2.11 3.65
N PHE A 135 10.72 2.13 4.48
CA PHE A 135 11.20 0.93 5.17
C PHE A 135 10.18 0.38 6.16
N LEU A 136 9.51 1.24 6.93
CA LEU A 136 8.45 0.82 7.86
C LEU A 136 7.26 0.20 7.11
N SER A 137 6.91 0.74 5.94
CA SER A 137 5.82 0.23 5.10
C SER A 137 6.06 -1.20 4.64
N VAL A 138 7.32 -1.58 4.39
CA VAL A 138 7.65 -2.93 3.92
C VAL A 138 7.52 -3.98 5.01
N LEU A 139 7.72 -3.60 6.28
CA LEU A 139 7.51 -4.52 7.39
C LEU A 139 6.08 -5.05 7.44
N VAL A 140 5.11 -4.31 6.89
CA VAL A 140 3.70 -4.69 6.80
C VAL A 140 3.46 -5.84 5.81
N TRP A 141 4.31 -5.97 4.79
CA TRP A 141 4.16 -6.98 3.74
C TRP A 141 4.09 -8.43 4.25
N PRO A 142 5.05 -8.92 5.07
CA PRO A 142 4.99 -10.29 5.60
C PRO A 142 3.73 -10.55 6.45
N TRP A 143 3.23 -9.55 7.18
CA TRP A 143 1.98 -9.67 7.94
C TRP A 143 0.77 -9.84 7.01
N LEU A 144 0.65 -9.01 5.96
CA LEU A 144 -0.42 -9.15 4.97
C LEU A 144 -0.41 -10.53 4.32
N ARG A 145 0.77 -11.04 3.97
CA ARG A 145 0.92 -12.39 3.40
C ARG A 145 0.50 -13.46 4.40
N PHE A 146 0.79 -13.31 5.69
CA PHE A 146 0.37 -14.26 6.72
C PHE A 146 -1.15 -14.29 6.89
N PHE A 147 -1.81 -13.13 6.96
CA PHE A 147 -3.26 -13.04 7.16
C PHE A 147 -4.08 -13.46 5.95
N ILE A 148 -3.63 -13.11 4.74
CA ILE A 148 -4.38 -13.34 3.49
C ILE A 148 -3.91 -14.60 2.74
N SER A 149 -2.84 -15.27 3.20
CA SER A 149 -2.19 -16.41 2.53
C SER A 149 -3.17 -17.36 1.81
N PRO A 150 -3.04 -17.54 0.47
CA PRO A 150 -3.89 -18.42 -0.32
C PRO A 150 -3.72 -19.90 0.01
N HIS A 151 -2.68 -20.29 0.76
CA HIS A 151 -2.41 -21.70 1.09
C HIS A 151 -3.56 -22.37 1.87
N LYS A 152 -4.36 -21.59 2.63
CA LYS A 152 -5.55 -22.14 3.30
C LYS A 152 -6.76 -22.28 2.38
N VAL A 153 -6.78 -21.61 1.24
CA VAL A 153 -7.93 -21.59 0.32
C VAL A 153 -7.92 -22.81 -0.62
N ALA A 154 -6.74 -23.24 -1.08
CA ALA A 154 -6.61 -24.46 -1.89
C ALA A 154 -6.98 -25.74 -1.11
N VAL A 155 -6.71 -25.79 0.19
CA VAL A 155 -7.07 -26.92 1.07
C VAL A 155 -8.57 -26.96 1.39
N LEU A 156 -9.25 -25.80 1.39
CA LEU A 156 -10.70 -25.70 1.64
C LEU A 156 -11.56 -25.85 0.37
N LYS A 157 -10.96 -25.72 -0.83
CA LYS A 157 -11.65 -26.01 -2.10
C LYS A 157 -11.63 -27.52 -2.44
N ASN A 158 -10.84 -28.31 -1.73
CA ASN A 158 -10.64 -29.74 -1.98
C ASN A 158 -11.14 -30.64 -0.83
N ARG A 159 -12.09 -30.15 -0.02
CA ARG A 159 -12.86 -30.92 0.95
C ARG A 159 -14.35 -30.65 0.78
#